data_AF-A0A971YZ11-F1
#
_entry.id   AF-A0A971YZ11-F1
#
_cell.length_a   1.000
_cell.length_b   1.000
_cell.length_c   1.000
_cell.angle_alpha   90.00
_cell.angle_beta   90.00
_cell.angle_gamma   90.00
#
_symmetry.space_group_name_H-M   'P 1'
#
loop_
_entity.id
_entity.type
_entity.pdbx_description
1 polymer ?
#
loop_
_entity_poly.entity_id
_entity_poly.type
_entity_poly.pdbx_seq_one_letter_code
_entity_poly.pdbx_strand_id
1 'polypeptide(L)' 'MADKQNWVTVYETQEAYDAMEVKNLLSEHGVPSKIKGSGYVQVPVKYAALAKELVDTRPDQDEYFR' A
#
# COMPACT_ATOMS: atom_id res chain seq x y z
N MET A 1 -9.67 -12.04 23.50
CA MET A 1 -10.20 -11.16 22.44
C MET A 1 -9.15 -11.12 21.36
N ALA A 2 -9.40 -11.73 20.19
CA ALA A 2 -8.42 -11.71 19.10
C ALA A 2 -8.59 -10.37 18.36
N ASP A 3 -7.60 -9.49 18.49
CA ASP A 3 -7.46 -8.26 17.72
C ASP A 3 -7.73 -8.54 16.24
N LYS A 4 -8.91 -8.16 15.77
CA LYS A 4 -9.17 -7.95 14.35
C LYS A 4 -8.31 -6.77 13.94
N GLN A 5 -7.02 -7.01 13.67
CA GLN A 5 -6.21 -6.07 12.91
C GLN A 5 -6.92 -5.92 11.57
N ASN A 6 -7.73 -4.88 11.43
CA ASN A 6 -8.37 -4.56 10.17
C ASN A 6 -7.26 -4.10 9.24
N TRP A 7 -7.00 -4.91 8.21
CA TRP A 7 -6.09 -4.57 7.12
C TRP A 7 -6.93 -3.92 6.03
N VAL A 8 -6.50 -2.78 5.54
CA VAL A 8 -7.16 -2.05 4.44
C VAL A 8 -6.23 -2.00 3.24
N THR A 9 -6.81 -2.13 2.06
CA THR A 9 -6.08 -1.93 0.81
C THR A 9 -5.84 -0.43 0.61
N VAL A 10 -4.59 -0.05 0.42
CA VAL A 10 -4.18 1.35 0.18
C VAL A 10 -3.66 1.55 -1.23
N TYR A 11 -3.31 0.47 -1.92
CA TYR A 11 -2.86 0.49 -3.30
C TYR A 11 -3.29 -0.80 -4.01
N GLU A 12 -3.70 -0.65 -5.26
CA GLU A 12 -4.10 -1.72 -6.15
C GLU A 12 -3.44 -1.49 -7.50
N THR A 13 -2.78 -2.53 -7.99
CA THR A 13 -2.16 -2.56 -9.32
C THR A 13 -2.38 -3.93 -9.92
N GLN A 14 -2.33 -4.00 -11.25
CA GLN A 14 -2.28 -5.28 -11.97
C GLN A 14 -0.84 -5.79 -12.11
N GLU A 15 0.15 -4.94 -11.83
CA GLU A 15 1.57 -5.24 -11.97
C GLU A 15 2.17 -5.64 -10.62
N ALA A 16 2.65 -6.88 -10.53
CA ALA A 16 3.24 -7.39 -9.30
C ALA A 16 4.50 -6.61 -8.87
N TYR A 17 5.19 -5.99 -9.83
CA TYR A 17 6.38 -5.17 -9.58
C TYR A 17 6.02 -3.89 -8.80
N ASP A 18 5.02 -3.14 -9.27
CA ASP A 18 4.52 -1.94 -8.59
C ASP A 18 4.05 -2.22 -7.16
N ALA A 19 3.34 -3.34 -6.95
CA ALA A 19 2.88 -3.73 -5.62
C ALA A 19 4.06 -4.01 -4.69
N MET A 20 5.15 -4.58 -5.21
CA MET A 20 6.38 -4.82 -4.46
C MET A 20 7.12 -3.51 -4.14
N GLU A 21 7.17 -2.57 -5.07
CA GLU A 21 7.76 -1.25 -4.82
C GLU A 21 7.00 -0.47 -3.75
N VAL A 22 5.66 -0.43 -3.83
CA VAL A 22 4.84 0.23 -2.80
C VAL A 22 5.03 -0.45 -1.45
N LYS A 23 5.12 -1.78 -1.41
CA LYS A 23 5.41 -2.51 -0.17
C LYS A 23 6.77 -2.11 0.42
N ASN A 24 7.80 -1.98 -0.42
CA ASN A 24 9.14 -1.57 0.02
C ASN A 24 9.14 -0.14 0.56
N LEU A 25 8.55 0.80 -0.17
CA LEU A 25 8.38 2.19 0.27
C LEU A 25 7.72 2.27 1.66
N LEU A 26 6.61 1.56 1.84
CA LEU A 26 5.92 1.52 3.13
C LEU A 26 6.81 0.94 4.23
N SER A 27 7.58 -0.11 3.93
CA SER A 27 8.52 -0.71 4.88
C SER A 27 9.66 0.22 5.27
N GLU A 28 10.21 1.02 4.35
CA GLU A 28 11.26 2.01 4.63
C GLU A 28 10.78 3.09 5.59
N HIS A 29 9.50 3.45 5.51
CA HIS A 29 8.85 4.39 6.43
C HIS A 29 8.31 3.73 7.71
N GLY A 30 8.63 2.46 7.97
CA GLY A 30 8.20 1.72 9.16
C GLY A 30 6.71 1.36 9.17
N VAL A 31 6.05 1.39 8.01
CA VAL A 31 4.66 1.00 7.85
C VAL A 31 4.57 -0.50 7.50
N PRO A 32 4.02 -1.34 8.40
CA PRO A 32 3.80 -2.75 8.09
C PRO A 32 2.78 -2.90 6.97
N SER A 33 3.17 -3.57 5.89
CA SER A 33 2.36 -3.80 4.70
C SER A 33 2.41 -5.26 4.27
N LYS A 34 1.36 -5.73 3.59
CA LYS A 34 1.28 -7.07 3.00
C LYS A 34 0.66 -7.01 1.61
N ILE A 35 1.11 -7.87 0.71
CA ILE A 35 0.51 -8.02 -0.61
C ILE A 35 -0.50 -9.18 -0.54
N LYS A 36 -1.72 -8.95 -1.01
CA LYS A 36 -2.78 -9.95 -1.14
C LYS A 36 -3.06 -10.16 -2.62
N GLY A 37 -3.04 -11.42 -3.08
CA GLY A 37 -3.29 -11.73 -4.50
C GLY A 37 -2.20 -11.20 -5.43
N SER A 38 -2.59 -10.77 -6.62
CA SER A 38 -1.69 -10.36 -7.71
C SER A 38 -1.17 -8.92 -7.62
N GLY A 39 -1.70 -8.07 -6.75
CA GLY A 39 -1.24 -6.68 -6.67
C GLY A 39 -1.95 -5.77 -5.66
N TYR A 40 -2.63 -6.33 -4.65
CA TYR A 40 -3.31 -5.51 -3.63
C TYR A 40 -2.38 -5.31 -2.43
N VAL A 41 -1.96 -4.08 -2.17
CA VAL A 41 -1.15 -3.76 -0.99
C VAL A 41 -2.06 -3.33 0.14
N GLN A 42 -1.98 -4.06 1.25
CA GLN A 42 -2.77 -3.82 2.44
C GLN A 42 -1.90 -3.41 3.62
N VAL A 43 -2.38 -2.46 4.41
CA VAL A 43 -1.75 -2.02 5.67
C VAL A 43 -2.76 -2.07 6.81
N PRO A 44 -2.33 -2.13 8.08
CA PRO A 44 -3.22 -1.93 9.21
C PRO A 44 -3.91 -0.57 9.13
N VAL A 45 -5.20 -0.51 9.50
CA VAL A 45 -6.00 0.74 9.47
C VAL A 45 -5.29 1.92 10.15
N LYS A 46 -4.55 1.69 11.23
CA LYS A 46 -3.79 2.73 11.93
C LYS A 46 -2.74 3.45 11.06
N TYR A 47 -2.28 2.83 9.98
CA TYR A 47 -1.32 3.41 9.04
C TYR A 47 -1.96 3.76 7.69
N ALA A 48 -3.28 3.63 7.54
CA ALA A 48 -3.95 3.82 6.26
C ALA A 48 -3.78 5.25 5.71
N ALA A 49 -3.86 6.26 6.57
CA ALA A 49 -3.67 7.66 6.19
C ALA A 49 -2.23 7.91 5.71
N LEU A 50 -1.24 7.55 6.53
CA LEU A 50 0.17 7.69 6.19
C LEU A 50 0.56 6.92 4.92
N ALA A 51 0.07 5.69 4.78
CA ALA A 51 0.34 4.86 3.62
C ALA A 51 -0.27 5.45 2.34
N LYS A 52 -1.48 6.01 2.42
CA LYS A 52 -2.09 6.73 1.29
C LYS A 52 -1.27 7.96 0.92
N GLU A 53 -0.87 8.79 1.88
CA GLU A 53 -0.03 9.96 1.60
C GLU A 53 1.29 9.55 0.92
N LEU A 54 1.97 8.52 1.40
CA LEU A 54 3.20 8.01 0.78
C LEU A 54 2.96 7.50 -0.66
N VAL A 55 1.84 6.80 -0.89
CA VAL A 55 1.46 6.30 -2.21
C VAL A 55 1.10 7.46 -3.16
N ASP A 56 0.29 8.42 -2.73
CA ASP A 56 -0.11 9.62 -3.49
C ASP A 56 1.09 10.52 -3.83
N THR A 57 2.12 10.56 -2.98
CA THR A 57 3.34 11.33 -3.29
C THR A 57 4.24 10.69 -4.34
N ARG A 58 3.91 9.48 -4.85
CA ARG A 58 4.68 8.87 -5.94
C ARG A 58 4.43 9.63 -7.25
N PRO A 59 5.48 10.16 -7.90
CA PRO A 59 5.34 10.91 -9.15
C PRO A 59 4.83 10.05 -10.32
N ASP A 60 4.92 8.72 -10.24
CA ASP A 60 4.47 7.77 -11.28
C ASP A 60 2.93 7.61 -11.38
N GLN A 61 2.14 8.01 -10.37
CA GLN A 61 0.67 7.80 -10.43
C GLN A 61 -0.08 8.86 -11.26
N ASP A 62 0.51 10.02 -11.54
CA ASP A 62 -0.14 11.09 -12.33
C ASP A 62 -0.28 10.70 -13.82
N GLU A 63 0.46 9.70 -14.30
CA GLU A 63 0.46 9.28 -15.71
C GLU A 63 -0.64 8.27 -16.08
N TYR A 64 -1.25 7.58 -15.10
CA TYR A 64 -2.21 6.49 -15.37
C TYR A 64 -3.70 6.89 -15.30
N PHE A 65 -4.02 8.11 -14.88
CA PHE A 65 -5.40 8.61 -14.75
C PHE A 65 -5.76 9.78 -15.69
N ARG A 66 -5.01 9.99 -16.78
CA ARG A 66 -5.34 10.96 -17.84
C ARG A 66 -5.86 10.32 -19.12
#